data_AF-A0A662PJY3-F1
#
_entry.id   AF-A0A662PJY3-F1
#
_cell.length_a   1.000
_cell.length_b   1.000
_cell.length_c   1.000
_cell.angle_alpha   90.00
_cell.angle_beta   90.00
_cell.angle_gamma   90.00
#
_symmetry.space_group_name_H-M   'P 1'
#
loop_
_entity.id
_entity.type
_entity.pdbx_description
1 polymer ?
#
loop_
_entity_poly.entity_id
_entity_poly.type
_entity_poly.pdbx_seq_one_letter_code
_entity_poly.pdbx_strand_id
1 'polypeptide(L)'
;MNPVKKGEVVKVEGGKYWIKSPEGKTYKVPDEVYQVWASCDGKTSIEEIVMNFSGGEADEMIEKGIRRILEGLGERGLVSLEEGED
;
A
#
# COMPACT_ATOMS: atom_id res chain seq x y z
N MET A 1 8.71 -3.82 -10.01
CA MET A 1 7.65 -2.80 -9.90
C MET A 1 7.62 -2.30 -8.48
N ASN A 2 7.84 -1.00 -8.28
CA ASN A 2 7.95 -0.42 -6.96
C ASN A 2 6.74 0.48 -6.71
N PRO A 3 5.85 0.13 -5.77
CA PRO A 3 4.72 0.97 -5.47
C PRO A 3 5.15 2.24 -4.72
N VAL A 4 4.63 3.37 -5.16
CA VAL A 4 4.85 4.69 -4.57
C VAL A 4 3.56 5.18 -3.95
N LYS A 5 3.57 5.42 -2.64
CA LYS A 5 2.42 5.99 -1.93
C LYS A 5 2.19 7.44 -2.35
N LYS A 6 0.92 7.77 -2.49
CA LYS A 6 0.40 9.11 -2.76
C LYS A 6 -0.60 9.47 -1.67
N GLY A 7 -0.72 10.76 -1.40
CA GLY A 7 -1.59 11.29 -0.36
C GLY A 7 -0.95 11.30 1.02
N GLU A 8 -1.75 11.64 2.02
CA GLU A 8 -1.29 11.89 3.39
C GLU A 8 -2.30 11.35 4.42
N VAL A 9 -1.79 10.91 5.58
CA VAL A 9 -2.64 10.49 6.69
C VAL A 9 -3.20 11.74 7.37
N VAL A 10 -4.52 11.87 7.38
CA VAL A 10 -5.21 13.02 7.99
C VAL A 10 -5.85 12.69 9.33
N LYS A 11 -6.10 11.41 9.62
CA LYS A 11 -6.68 10.96 10.88
C LYS A 11 -6.32 9.51 11.19
N VAL A 12 -6.13 9.21 12.48
CA VAL A 12 -6.00 7.86 13.01
C VAL A 12 -6.97 7.72 14.19
N GLU A 13 -7.85 6.73 14.14
CA GLU A 13 -8.86 6.51 15.18
C GLU A 13 -9.30 5.04 15.21
N GLY A 14 -9.16 4.39 16.36
CA GLY A 14 -9.65 3.02 16.58
C GLY A 14 -9.06 1.98 15.61
N GLY A 15 -7.76 2.04 15.32
CA GLY A 15 -7.09 1.11 14.40
C GLY A 15 -7.46 1.30 12.92
N LYS A 16 -8.01 2.46 12.57
CA LYS A 16 -8.33 2.84 11.19
C LYS A 16 -7.60 4.12 10.83
N TYR A 17 -7.23 4.21 9.56
CA TYR A 17 -6.46 5.31 9.01
C TYR A 17 -7.30 6.01 7.95
N TRP A 18 -7.27 7.34 7.96
CA TRP A 18 -7.89 8.16 6.93
C TRP A 18 -6.77 8.76 6.09
N ILE A 19 -6.74 8.39 4.82
CA ILE A 19 -5.74 8.86 3.86
C ILE A 19 -6.43 9.79 2.88
N LYS A 20 -5.92 11.01 2.75
CA LYS A 20 -6.39 11.99 1.78
C LYS A 20 -5.54 11.85 0.50
N SER A 21 -6.18 11.54 -0.61
CA SER A 21 -5.55 11.46 -1.93
C SER A 21 -5.15 12.87 -2.41
N PRO A 22 -4.20 12.97 -3.37
CA PRO A 22 -3.82 14.26 -3.96
C PRO A 22 -5.00 14.98 -4.64
N GLU A 23 -6.03 14.25 -5.08
CA GLU A 23 -7.28 14.80 -5.61
C GLU A 23 -8.21 15.38 -4.53
N GLY A 24 -7.82 15.31 -3.25
CA GLY A 24 -8.57 15.82 -2.11
C GLY A 24 -9.63 14.88 -1.55
N LYS A 25 -9.77 13.65 -2.06
CA LYS A 25 -10.71 12.64 -1.55
C LYS A 25 -10.11 11.94 -0.34
N THR A 26 -10.90 11.72 0.71
CA THR A 26 -10.45 11.01 1.92
C THR A 26 -11.01 9.60 1.95
N TYR A 27 -10.14 8.62 2.12
CA TYR A 27 -10.47 7.20 2.19
C TYR A 27 -10.16 6.66 3.57
N LYS A 28 -11.10 5.89 4.12
CA LYS A 28 -10.93 5.18 5.38
C LYS A 28 -10.43 3.77 5.09
N VAL A 29 -9.26 3.42 5.60
CA VAL A 29 -8.62 2.11 5.40
C VAL A 29 -8.38 1.41 6.73
N PRO A 30 -8.44 0.06 6.77
CA PRO A 30 -8.02 -0.72 7.93
C PRO A 30 -6.49 -0.67 8.10
N ASP A 31 -6.01 -1.07 9.28
CA ASP A 31 -4.58 -1.12 9.61
C ASP A 31 -3.76 -1.90 8.57
N GLU A 32 -4.17 -3.11 8.19
CA GLU A 32 -3.44 -3.93 7.22
C GLU A 32 -3.21 -3.21 5.88
N VAL A 33 -4.25 -2.55 5.35
CA VAL A 33 -4.16 -1.76 4.12
C VAL A 33 -3.25 -0.55 4.29
N TYR A 34 -3.29 0.08 5.47
CA TYR A 34 -2.39 1.18 5.79
C TYR A 34 -0.93 0.73 5.87
N GLN A 35 -0.64 -0.42 6.47
CA GLN A 35 0.72 -0.97 6.52
C GLN A 35 1.25 -1.18 5.10
N VAL A 36 0.46 -1.78 4.20
CA VAL A 36 0.86 -1.99 2.80
C VAL A 36 1.12 -0.64 2.12
N TRP A 37 0.21 0.33 2.27
CA TRP A 37 0.37 1.67 1.74
C TRP A 37 1.62 2.37 2.30
N ALA A 38 1.92 2.20 3.59
CA ALA A 38 3.06 2.81 4.25
C ALA A 38 4.41 2.28 3.71
N SER A 39 4.46 1.00 3.35
CA SER A 39 5.59 0.32 2.70
C SER A 39 5.79 0.69 1.23
N CYS A 40 4.82 1.37 0.59
CA CYS A 40 4.96 1.84 -0.79
C CYS A 40 5.83 3.11 -0.84
N ASP A 41 7.15 2.99 -0.74
CA ASP A 41 8.07 4.14 -0.75
C ASP A 41 8.75 4.39 -2.11
N GLY A 42 8.44 3.57 -3.12
CA GLY A 42 9.09 3.60 -4.44
C GLY A 42 10.43 2.86 -4.50
N LYS A 43 10.92 2.33 -3.38
CA LYS A 43 12.13 1.49 -3.33
C LYS A 43 11.81 0.05 -3.00
N THR A 44 10.90 -0.16 -2.05
CA THR A 44 10.49 -1.51 -1.63
C THR A 44 9.72 -2.19 -2.75
N SER A 45 10.19 -3.36 -3.19
CA SER A 45 9.49 -4.15 -4.21
C SER A 45 8.27 -4.85 -3.64
N ILE A 46 7.27 -5.19 -4.48
CA ILE A 46 6.08 -5.95 -4.03
C ILE A 46 6.49 -7.24 -3.31
N GLU A 47 7.50 -7.95 -3.80
CA GLU A 47 8.03 -9.17 -3.17
C GLU A 47 8.57 -8.92 -1.76
N GLU A 48 9.29 -7.82 -1.55
CA GLU A 48 9.76 -7.45 -0.20
C GLU A 48 8.60 -7.09 0.72
N ILE A 49 7.55 -6.42 0.21
CA ILE A 49 6.33 -6.18 1.00
C ILE A 49 5.71 -7.53 1.39
N VAL A 50 5.59 -8.48 0.46
CA VAL A 50 5.06 -9.82 0.75
C VAL A 50 5.88 -10.53 1.82
N MET A 51 7.21 -10.53 1.70
CA MET A 51 8.10 -11.16 2.68
C MET A 51 7.96 -10.53 4.07
N ASN A 52 7.85 -9.20 4.15
CA ASN A 52 7.65 -8.50 5.41
C ASN A 52 6.33 -8.87 6.09
N PHE A 53 5.25 -9.03 5.31
CA PHE A 53 3.93 -9.39 5.83
C PHE A 53 3.80 -10.88 6.17
N SER A 54 4.50 -11.74 5.44
CA SER A 54 4.51 -13.18 5.64
C SER A 54 5.48 -13.65 6.74
N GLY A 55 6.30 -12.74 7.28
CA GLY A 55 7.28 -13.08 8.32
C GLY A 55 8.55 -13.76 7.78
N GLY A 56 8.86 -13.58 6.49
CA GLY A 56 10.11 -14.02 5.87
C GLY A 56 10.01 -15.17 4.87
N GLU A 57 8.82 -15.73 4.63
CA GLU A 57 8.60 -16.78 3.63
C GLU A 57 7.64 -16.29 2.54
N ALA A 58 7.87 -16.68 1.28
CA ALA A 58 6.95 -16.32 0.20
C ALA A 58 5.63 -17.08 0.36
N ASP A 59 4.53 -16.36 0.60
CA ASP A 59 3.19 -16.93 0.70
C ASP A 59 2.29 -16.40 -0.43
N GLU A 60 1.74 -17.32 -1.22
CA GLU A 60 0.96 -16.98 -2.41
C GLU A 60 -0.39 -16.30 -2.06
N MET A 61 -0.98 -16.61 -0.90
CA MET A 61 -2.22 -15.97 -0.47
C MET A 61 -1.96 -14.53 -0.05
N ILE A 62 -0.86 -14.29 0.69
CA ILE A 62 -0.43 -12.96 1.10
C ILE A 62 -0.06 -12.12 -0.13
N GLU A 63 0.66 -12.69 -1.10
CA GLU A 63 0.96 -12.00 -2.36
C GLU A 63 -0.31 -11.56 -3.09
N LYS A 64 -1.28 -12.46 -3.28
CA LYS A 64 -2.57 -12.13 -3.91
C LYS A 64 -3.31 -11.05 -3.13
N GLY A 65 -3.28 -11.12 -1.80
CA GLY A 65 -3.86 -10.10 -0.92
C GLY A 65 -3.24 -8.73 -1.13
N ILE A 66 -1.91 -8.64 -1.06
CA ILE A 66 -1.16 -7.39 -1.24
C ILE A 66 -1.37 -6.80 -2.63
N ARG A 67 -1.30 -7.62 -3.69
CA ARG A 67 -1.58 -7.15 -5.06
C ARG A 67 -2.98 -6.54 -5.17
N ARG A 68 -3.99 -7.17 -4.57
CA ARG A 68 -5.37 -6.67 -4.56
C ARG A 68 -5.51 -5.36 -3.77
N ILE A 69 -4.78 -5.22 -2.67
CA ILE A 69 -4.72 -3.98 -1.90
C ILE A 69 -4.08 -2.86 -2.74
N LEU A 70 -2.93 -3.13 -3.37
CA LEU A 70 -2.22 -2.18 -4.23
C LEU A 70 -3.08 -1.73 -5.41
N GLU A 71 -3.78 -2.65 -6.07
CA GLU A 71 -4.73 -2.35 -7.15
C GLU A 71 -5.84 -1.41 -6.64
N GLY A 72 -6.48 -1.76 -5.52
CA GLY A 72 -7.52 -0.92 -4.93
C GLY A 72 -7.02 0.46 -4.48
N LEU A 73 -5.80 0.57 -3.99
CA LEU A 73 -5.17 1.86 -3.66
C LEU A 73 -4.85 2.66 -4.93
N GLY A 74 -4.40 1.99 -5.99
CA GLY A 74 -4.14 2.59 -7.30
C GLY A 74 -5.38 3.19 -7.94
N GLU A 75 -6.50 2.46 -7.96
CA GLU A 75 -7.80 2.97 -8.45
C GLU A 75 -8.30 4.21 -7.69
N ARG A 76 -7.85 4.39 -6.45
CA ARG A 76 -8.21 5.52 -5.56
C ARG A 76 -7.20 6.67 -5.60
N GLY A 77 -6.17 6.57 -6.45
CA GLY A 77 -5.10 7.56 -6.55
C GLY A 77 -4.21 7.63 -5.31
N LEU A 78 -4.16 6.57 -4.49
CA LEU A 78 -3.37 6.49 -3.26
C LEU A 78 -2.02 5.79 -3.46
N VAL A 79 -1.85 5.06 -4.56
CA VAL A 79 -0.59 4.41 -4.94
C VAL A 79 -0.38 4.57 -6.45
N SER A 80 0.87 4.68 -6.88
CA SER A 80 1.26 4.54 -8.29
C SER A 80 2.29 3.42 -8.39
N LEU A 81 2.15 2.55 -9.39
CA LEU A 81 3.15 1.52 -9.69
C LEU A 81 4.14 2.10 -10.69
N GLU A 82 5.36 2.38 -10.26
CA GLU A 82 6.43 2.80 -11.17
C GLU A 82 7.25 1.55 -11.55
N GLU A 83 7.59 1.44 -12.83
CA GLU A 83 8.63 0.50 -13.27
C GLU A 83 9.94 1.03 -12.69
N GLY A 84 10.57 0.26 -11.80
CA GLY A 84 11.88 0.64 -11.29
C GLY A 84 12.84 0.69 -12.47
N GLU A 85 13.49 1.83 -12.70
CA GLU A 85 14.60 1.91 -13.64
C GLU A 85 15.75 1.03 -13.10
N ASP A 86 16.09 -0.02 -13.87
CA ASP A 86 17.29 -0.87 -13.74
C ASP A 86 18.59 -0.06 -13.88
#